data_AF-A0A0Q4V064-F1
#
_entry.id   AF-A0A0Q4V064-F1
#
_cell.length_a   1.000
_cell.length_b   1.000
_cell.length_c   1.000
_cell.angle_alpha   90.00
_cell.angle_beta   90.00
_cell.angle_gamma   90.00
#
_symmetry.space_group_name_H-M   'P 1'
#
loop_
_entity.id
_entity.type
_entity.pdbx_description
1 polymer ?
#
loop_
_entity_poly.entity_id
_entity_poly.type
_entity_poly.pdbx_seq_one_letter_code
_entity_poly.pdbx_strand_id
1 'polypeptide(L)'
;MSKQPTAVRALTLGFLTGGRSATPLAALALHHDDPALKGSWQQWPMFSTPAGRGLLVAAAIGELVGDKLPMTPSRLAPLGLLGRIGTGALAGLAIGTTGGKNRGLESAVLGGLGALAGSIGLALARKAAGSVTGLPDPVVAVAEDAVVISGAARALRS
;
A
#
# COMPACT_ATOMS: atom_id res chain seq x y z
N MET A 1 -6.01 -11.60 -20.96
CA MET A 1 -5.07 -10.89 -20.07
C MET A 1 -4.33 -11.90 -19.23
N SER A 2 -3.00 -12.00 -19.38
CA SER A 2 -2.16 -12.88 -18.55
C SER A 2 -2.15 -12.36 -17.12
N LYS A 3 -2.40 -13.23 -16.13
CA LYS A 3 -2.28 -12.86 -14.71
C LYS A 3 -0.84 -12.43 -14.40
N GLN A 4 -0.67 -11.31 -13.72
CA GLN A 4 0.67 -10.86 -13.35
C GLN A 4 1.35 -11.82 -12.36
N PRO A 5 2.69 -11.97 -12.42
CA PRO A 5 3.42 -12.75 -11.42
C PRO A 5 3.22 -12.19 -10.01
N THR A 6 3.07 -13.07 -9.01
CA THR A 6 2.92 -12.71 -7.59
C THR A 6 4.01 -11.75 -7.11
N ALA A 7 5.25 -11.92 -7.59
CA ALA A 7 6.38 -11.06 -7.27
C ALA A 7 6.18 -9.60 -7.74
N VAL A 8 5.64 -9.42 -8.96
CA VAL A 8 5.36 -8.08 -9.51
C VAL A 8 4.26 -7.42 -8.69
N ARG A 9 3.19 -8.15 -8.40
CA ARG A 9 2.08 -7.66 -7.57
C ARG A 9 2.55 -7.24 -6.17
N ALA A 10 3.39 -8.04 -5.54
CA ALA A 10 3.96 -7.74 -4.22
C ALA A 10 4.83 -6.48 -4.24
N LEU A 11 5.71 -6.34 -5.23
CA LEU A 11 6.55 -5.15 -5.39
C LEU A 11 5.72 -3.90 -5.69
N THR A 12 4.71 -3.99 -6.56
CA THR A 12 3.81 -2.88 -6.88
C THR A 12 3.01 -2.45 -5.66
N LEU A 13 2.39 -3.38 -4.93
CA LEU A 13 1.67 -3.04 -3.71
C LEU A 13 2.60 -2.42 -2.67
N GLY A 14 3.79 -2.99 -2.50
CA GLY A 14 4.85 -2.41 -1.68
C GLY A 14 5.13 -0.96 -2.06
N PHE A 15 5.44 -0.69 -3.33
CA PHE A 15 5.71 0.66 -3.83
C PHE A 15 4.59 1.65 -3.50
N LEU A 16 3.35 1.23 -3.67
CA LEU A 16 2.17 2.06 -3.35
C LEU A 16 2.02 2.28 -1.84
N THR A 17 2.39 1.31 -0.99
CA THR A 17 2.50 1.47 0.47
C THR A 17 3.44 2.61 0.86
N GLY A 18 4.46 2.87 0.05
CA GLY A 18 5.41 3.96 0.26
C GLY A 18 4.74 5.35 0.25
N GLY A 19 3.68 5.52 -0.57
CA GLY A 19 2.88 6.74 -0.62
C GLY A 19 1.87 6.82 0.52
N ARG A 20 1.21 5.69 0.83
CA ARG A 20 0.21 5.55 1.90
C ARG A 20 0.31 4.20 2.57
N SER A 21 0.67 4.18 3.84
CA SER A 21 0.93 2.96 4.60
C SER A 21 -0.31 2.08 4.77
N ALA A 22 -1.48 2.64 5.05
CA ALA A 22 -2.68 1.88 5.33
C ALA A 22 -3.49 1.48 4.07
N THR A 23 -3.31 2.19 2.95
CA THR A 23 -4.09 1.96 1.71
C THR A 23 -4.00 0.53 1.14
N PRO A 24 -2.82 -0.11 1.02
CA PRO A 24 -2.74 -1.47 0.50
C PRO A 24 -3.46 -2.51 1.38
N LEU A 25 -3.40 -2.36 2.71
CA LEU A 25 -4.10 -3.25 3.63
C LEU A 25 -5.62 -3.03 3.58
N ALA A 26 -6.07 -1.78 3.48
CA ALA A 26 -7.48 -1.46 3.26
C ALA A 26 -7.98 -2.02 1.92
N ALA A 27 -7.18 -1.93 0.86
CA ALA A 27 -7.52 -2.50 -0.44
C ALA A 27 -7.67 -4.02 -0.37
N LEU A 28 -6.78 -4.72 0.35
CA LEU A 28 -6.92 -6.16 0.63
C LEU A 28 -8.20 -6.44 1.43
N ALA A 29 -8.48 -5.67 2.47
CA ALA A 29 -9.70 -5.83 3.28
C ALA A 29 -10.99 -5.68 2.44
N LEU A 30 -11.03 -4.73 1.49
CA LEU A 30 -12.15 -4.52 0.58
C LEU A 30 -12.28 -5.64 -0.47
N HIS A 31 -11.21 -6.37 -0.77
CA HIS A 31 -11.21 -7.50 -1.71
C HIS A 31 -11.09 -8.85 -1.00
N HIS A 32 -11.43 -8.92 0.28
CA HIS A 32 -11.30 -10.14 1.09
C HIS A 32 -11.96 -11.37 0.45
N ASP A 33 -13.16 -11.18 -0.08
CA ASP A 33 -13.99 -12.25 -0.62
C ASP A 33 -13.75 -12.50 -2.12
N ASP A 34 -12.73 -11.86 -2.72
CA ASP A 34 -12.36 -12.08 -4.12
C ASP A 34 -11.74 -13.48 -4.31
N PRO A 35 -12.35 -14.37 -5.12
CA PRO A 35 -11.83 -15.72 -5.36
C PRO A 35 -10.42 -15.72 -5.96
N ALA A 36 -10.05 -14.68 -6.72
CA ALA A 36 -8.72 -14.55 -7.31
C ALA A 36 -7.63 -14.27 -6.26
N LEU A 37 -8.02 -13.83 -5.05
CA LEU A 37 -7.14 -13.53 -3.93
C LEU A 37 -7.21 -14.59 -2.83
N LYS A 38 -7.82 -15.75 -3.06
CA LYS A 38 -7.92 -16.79 -2.03
C LYS A 38 -6.52 -17.21 -1.54
N GLY A 39 -6.30 -17.10 -0.23
CA GLY A 39 -5.05 -17.43 0.45
C GLY A 39 -5.26 -17.67 1.95
N SER A 40 -4.17 -17.78 2.71
CA SER A 40 -4.26 -17.90 4.18
C SER A 40 -4.41 -16.54 4.87
N TRP A 41 -4.13 -15.45 4.16
CA TRP A 41 -4.20 -14.09 4.70
C TRP A 41 -5.60 -13.67 5.15
N GLN A 42 -6.66 -14.21 4.52
CA GLN A 42 -8.05 -14.00 4.96
C GLN A 42 -8.29 -14.46 6.39
N GLN A 43 -7.55 -15.46 6.88
CA GLN A 43 -7.72 -16.01 8.21
C GLN A 43 -6.92 -15.27 9.29
N TRP A 44 -6.10 -14.30 8.91
CA TRP A 44 -5.36 -13.52 9.89
C TRP A 44 -6.31 -12.67 10.74
N PRO A 45 -6.02 -12.43 12.04
CA PRO A 45 -6.95 -11.77 12.97
C PRO A 45 -7.52 -10.43 12.48
N MET A 46 -6.71 -9.65 11.75
CA MET A 46 -7.10 -8.35 11.21
C MET A 46 -8.04 -8.42 9.98
N PHE A 47 -8.06 -9.56 9.27
CA PHE A 47 -8.83 -9.76 8.05
C PHE A 47 -10.04 -10.70 8.24
N SER A 48 -9.97 -11.59 9.23
CA SER A 48 -10.98 -12.64 9.44
C SER A 48 -12.34 -12.13 9.92
N THR A 49 -12.40 -10.89 10.43
CA THR A 49 -13.65 -10.30 10.94
C THR A 49 -14.04 -9.04 10.16
N PRO A 50 -15.36 -8.76 9.99
CA PRO A 50 -15.82 -7.50 9.42
C PRO A 50 -15.30 -6.27 10.19
N ALA A 51 -15.21 -6.36 11.51
CA ALA A 51 -14.68 -5.28 12.35
C ALA A 51 -13.20 -4.99 12.09
N GLY A 52 -12.35 -6.03 12.01
CA GLY A 52 -10.93 -5.87 11.67
C GLY A 52 -10.73 -5.24 10.29
N ARG A 53 -11.49 -5.72 9.29
CA ARG A 53 -11.50 -5.13 7.95
C ARG A 53 -11.94 -3.67 7.95
N GLY A 54 -12.98 -3.34 8.72
CA GLY A 54 -13.46 -1.97 8.91
C GLY A 54 -12.42 -1.05 9.55
N LEU A 55 -11.67 -1.53 10.54
CA LEU A 55 -10.58 -0.79 11.16
C LEU A 55 -9.44 -0.48 10.18
N LEU A 56 -9.10 -1.40 9.28
CA LEU A 56 -8.08 -1.14 8.25
C LEU A 56 -8.52 -0.05 7.27
N VAL A 57 -9.78 -0.08 6.85
CA VAL A 57 -10.36 0.97 6.01
C VAL A 57 -10.40 2.30 6.76
N ALA A 58 -10.81 2.31 8.03
CA ALA A 58 -10.82 3.50 8.87
C ALA A 58 -9.40 4.07 9.07
N ALA A 59 -8.38 3.22 9.25
CA ALA A 59 -6.99 3.63 9.35
C ALA A 59 -6.51 4.31 8.06
N ALA A 60 -6.88 3.78 6.88
CA ALA A 60 -6.57 4.41 5.59
C ALA A 60 -7.25 5.77 5.42
N ILE A 61 -8.50 5.91 5.87
CA ILE A 61 -9.19 7.21 5.89
C ILE A 61 -8.49 8.17 6.86
N GLY A 62 -8.11 7.69 8.06
CA GLY A 62 -7.39 8.48 9.05
C GLY A 62 -6.04 8.98 8.53
N GLU A 63 -5.31 8.16 7.77
CA GLU A 63 -4.05 8.57 7.12
C GLU A 63 -4.28 9.68 6.07
N LEU A 64 -5.37 9.61 5.29
CA LEU A 64 -5.74 10.64 4.31
C LEU A 64 -6.13 11.97 4.98
N VAL A 65 -6.82 11.91 6.11
CA VAL A 65 -7.23 13.10 6.87
C VAL A 65 -6.04 13.71 7.62
N GLY A 66 -5.25 12.89 8.30
CA GLY A 66 -4.10 13.33 9.08
C GLY A 66 -3.01 14.01 8.24
N ASP A 67 -2.85 13.60 6.98
CA ASP A 67 -1.92 14.21 6.04
C ASP A 67 -2.28 15.65 5.63
N LYS A 68 -3.50 16.10 5.90
CA LYS A 68 -3.96 17.47 5.61
C LYS A 68 -3.83 18.40 6.82
N LEU A 69 -3.40 17.89 7.97
CA LEU A 69 -3.20 18.69 9.17
C LEU A 69 -1.80 19.31 9.17
N PRO A 70 -1.64 20.58 9.60
CA PRO A 70 -0.38 21.33 9.54
C PRO A 70 0.76 20.79 10.45
N MET A 71 0.55 19.65 11.11
CA MET A 71 1.47 19.01 12.06
C MET A 71 1.76 17.55 11.68
N THR A 72 2.14 17.31 10.43
CA THR A 72 2.59 15.98 9.99
C THR A 72 4.11 15.85 10.07
N PRO A 73 4.66 14.90 10.86
CA PRO A 73 6.09 14.60 10.84
C PRO A 73 6.56 14.21 9.43
N SER A 74 7.80 14.52 9.08
CA SER A 74 8.38 14.16 7.78
C SER A 74 8.15 12.68 7.44
N ARG A 75 7.71 12.40 6.22
CA ARG A 75 7.47 11.04 5.73
C ARG A 75 8.74 10.17 5.74
N LEU A 76 9.92 10.78 5.78
CA LEU A 76 11.22 10.11 5.89
C LEU A 76 11.71 9.97 7.34
N ALA A 77 10.91 10.34 8.34
CA ALA A 77 11.24 10.08 9.73
C ALA A 77 11.43 8.56 9.92
N PRO A 78 12.50 8.12 10.63
CA PRO A 78 12.87 6.71 10.73
C PRO A 78 11.71 5.80 11.14
N LEU A 79 10.90 6.24 12.10
CA LEU A 79 9.75 5.47 12.59
C LEU A 79 8.64 5.33 11.54
N GLY A 80 8.36 6.37 10.76
CA GLY A 80 7.37 6.34 9.68
C GLY A 80 7.83 5.49 8.49
N LEU A 81 9.13 5.50 8.18
CA LEU A 81 9.69 4.65 7.14
C LEU A 81 9.66 3.17 7.52
N LEU A 82 10.02 2.84 8.77
CA LEU A 82 9.92 1.47 9.29
C LEU A 82 8.47 0.96 9.26
N GLY A 83 7.50 1.80 9.65
CA GLY A 83 6.08 1.48 9.54
C GLY A 83 5.68 1.12 8.10
N ARG A 84 6.06 1.94 7.11
CA ARG A 84 5.77 1.67 5.69
C ARG A 84 6.40 0.39 5.18
N ILE A 85 7.66 0.12 5.53
CA ILE A 85 8.35 -1.12 5.15
C ILE A 85 7.63 -2.32 5.74
N GLY A 86 7.28 -2.26 7.04
CA GLY A 86 6.54 -3.32 7.72
C GLY A 86 5.18 -3.57 7.07
N THR A 87 4.42 -2.51 6.79
CA THR A 87 3.13 -2.63 6.12
C THR A 87 3.25 -3.14 4.69
N GLY A 88 4.28 -2.72 3.95
CA GLY A 88 4.57 -3.21 2.61
C GLY A 88 4.90 -4.69 2.61
N ALA A 89 5.70 -5.13 3.59
CA ALA A 89 6.00 -6.54 3.79
C ALA A 89 4.76 -7.36 4.15
N LEU A 90 3.86 -6.84 4.99
CA LEU A 90 2.59 -7.50 5.32
C LEU A 90 1.67 -7.63 4.09
N ALA A 91 1.55 -6.58 3.29
CA ALA A 91 0.76 -6.62 2.04
C ALA A 91 1.37 -7.61 1.02
N GLY A 92 2.69 -7.60 0.89
CA GLY A 92 3.43 -8.56 0.06
C GLY A 92 3.24 -10.01 0.55
N LEU A 93 3.33 -10.24 1.86
CA LEU A 93 3.07 -11.54 2.48
C LEU A 93 1.67 -12.03 2.14
N ALA A 94 0.65 -11.17 2.28
CA ALA A 94 -0.74 -11.53 1.99
C ALA A 94 -0.89 -12.03 0.55
N ILE A 95 -0.37 -11.28 -0.43
CA ILE A 95 -0.38 -11.68 -1.84
C ILE A 95 0.43 -12.96 -2.10
N GLY A 96 1.56 -13.14 -1.41
CA GLY A 96 2.38 -14.34 -1.50
C GLY A 96 1.69 -15.63 -1.05
N THR A 97 0.60 -15.53 -0.28
CA THR A 97 -0.22 -16.69 0.12
C THR A 97 -1.35 -17.02 -0.88
N THR A 98 -1.53 -16.20 -1.93
CA THR A 98 -2.59 -16.41 -2.93
C THR A 98 -2.20 -17.44 -3.99
N GLY A 99 -3.18 -18.15 -4.55
CA GLY A 99 -2.97 -19.02 -5.71
C GLY A 99 -2.31 -20.37 -5.44
N GLY A 100 -2.29 -20.83 -4.18
CA GLY A 100 -1.93 -22.21 -3.80
C GLY A 100 -0.43 -22.53 -3.74
N LYS A 101 0.45 -21.68 -4.28
CA LYS A 101 1.90 -21.77 -4.11
C LYS A 101 2.35 -20.76 -3.07
N ASN A 102 2.77 -21.22 -1.89
CA ASN A 102 3.21 -20.33 -0.82
C ASN A 102 4.56 -19.68 -1.16
N ARG A 103 4.52 -18.42 -1.58
CA ARG A 103 5.69 -17.55 -1.78
C ARG A 103 5.68 -16.37 -0.81
N GLY A 104 5.14 -16.61 0.38
CA GLY A 104 4.90 -15.58 1.39
C GLY A 104 6.15 -14.77 1.73
N LEU A 105 7.26 -15.44 2.05
CA LEU A 105 8.50 -14.77 2.45
C LEU A 105 9.11 -13.94 1.32
N GLU A 106 9.26 -14.52 0.13
CA GLU A 106 9.76 -13.80 -1.06
C GLU A 106 8.91 -12.56 -1.35
N SER A 107 7.58 -12.71 -1.29
CA SER A 107 6.64 -11.62 -1.56
C SER A 107 6.66 -10.56 -0.44
N ALA A 108 6.90 -10.95 0.81
CA ALA A 108 7.07 -10.01 1.92
C ALA A 108 8.33 -9.15 1.74
N VAL A 109 9.45 -9.76 1.37
CA VAL A 109 10.70 -9.03 1.08
C VAL A 109 10.48 -8.06 -0.07
N LEU A 110 9.87 -8.51 -1.17
CA LEU A 110 9.55 -7.64 -2.32
C LEU A 110 8.59 -6.51 -1.95
N GLY A 111 7.60 -6.77 -1.10
CA GLY A 111 6.68 -5.75 -0.62
C GLY A 111 7.36 -4.71 0.27
N GLY A 112 8.27 -5.12 1.15
CA GLY A 112 9.08 -4.22 1.97
C GLY A 112 10.04 -3.37 1.14
N LEU A 113 10.75 -3.97 0.19
CA LEU A 113 11.64 -3.26 -0.75
C LEU A 113 10.86 -2.29 -1.64
N GLY A 114 9.69 -2.70 -2.13
CA GLY A 114 8.77 -1.83 -2.83
C GLY A 114 8.42 -0.62 -1.97
N ALA A 115 8.02 -0.82 -0.71
CA ALA A 115 7.64 0.28 0.18
C ALA A 115 8.77 1.25 0.47
N LEU A 116 10.00 0.75 0.62
CA LEU A 116 11.19 1.60 0.73
C LEU A 116 11.37 2.45 -0.54
N ALA A 117 11.36 1.81 -1.71
CA ALA A 117 11.53 2.49 -3.00
C ALA A 117 10.41 3.51 -3.25
N GLY A 118 9.16 3.18 -2.94
CA GLY A 118 8.00 4.07 -3.06
C GLY A 118 8.07 5.25 -2.10
N SER A 119 8.50 5.03 -0.86
CA SER A 119 8.63 6.11 0.14
C SER A 119 9.63 7.19 -0.31
N ILE A 120 10.75 6.76 -0.90
CA ILE A 120 11.78 7.67 -1.42
C ILE A 120 11.32 8.27 -2.76
N GLY A 121 10.90 7.42 -3.70
CA GLY A 121 10.56 7.82 -5.06
C GLY A 121 9.40 8.79 -5.13
N LEU A 122 8.32 8.55 -4.38
CA LEU A 122 7.16 9.43 -4.35
C LEU A 122 7.44 10.74 -3.62
N ALA A 123 8.26 10.72 -2.57
CA ALA A 123 8.71 11.95 -1.90
C ALA A 123 9.55 12.84 -2.84
N LEU A 124 10.48 12.24 -3.59
CA LEU A 124 11.27 12.96 -4.59
C LEU A 124 10.41 13.48 -5.75
N ALA A 125 9.48 12.65 -6.26
CA ALA A 125 8.56 13.02 -7.32
C ALA A 125 7.67 14.20 -6.92
N ARG A 126 7.13 14.20 -5.69
CA ARG A 126 6.34 15.31 -5.16
C ARG A 126 7.15 16.61 -5.08
N LYS A 127 8.38 16.54 -4.57
CA LYS A 127 9.29 17.70 -4.50
C LYS A 127 9.59 18.26 -5.88
N ALA A 128 9.88 17.39 -6.85
CA ALA A 128 10.15 17.80 -8.23
C ALA A 128 8.90 18.37 -8.92
N ALA A 129 7.74 17.76 -8.71
CA ALA A 129 6.46 18.23 -9.27
C ALA A 129 6.11 19.63 -8.75
N GLY A 130 6.27 19.89 -7.46
CA GLY A 130 6.08 21.24 -6.89
C GLY A 130 7.00 22.28 -7.54
N SER A 131 8.28 21.94 -7.76
CA SER A 131 9.24 22.87 -8.38
C SER A 131 9.00 23.09 -9.88
N VAL A 132 8.47 22.11 -10.60
CA VAL A 132 8.28 22.18 -12.07
C VAL A 132 6.91 22.75 -12.44
N THR A 133 5.86 22.39 -11.71
CA THR A 133 4.48 22.74 -12.07
C THR A 133 3.99 24.04 -11.42
N GLY A 134 4.63 24.49 -10.33
CA GLY A 134 4.15 25.61 -9.52
C GLY A 134 2.79 25.36 -8.84
N LEU A 135 2.26 24.13 -8.90
CA LEU A 135 0.99 23.79 -8.29
C LEU A 135 1.10 23.79 -6.76
N PRO A 136 0.03 24.20 -6.04
CA PRO A 136 -0.02 24.06 -4.59
C PRO A 136 0.14 22.59 -4.17
N ASP A 137 0.93 22.36 -3.12
CA ASP A 137 1.22 21.02 -2.57
C ASP A 137 -0.03 20.14 -2.34
N PRO A 138 -1.19 20.68 -1.89
CA PRO A 138 -2.41 19.88 -1.74
C PRO A 138 -2.95 19.27 -3.05
N VAL A 139 -2.78 19.95 -4.19
CA VAL A 139 -3.27 19.47 -5.50
C VAL A 139 -2.42 18.29 -5.96
N VAL A 140 -1.10 18.39 -5.81
CA VAL A 140 -0.15 17.32 -6.12
C VAL A 140 -0.40 16.11 -5.22
N ALA A 141 -0.66 16.33 -3.93
CA ALA A 141 -0.97 15.27 -2.97
C ALA A 141 -2.26 14.50 -3.33
N VAL A 142 -3.32 15.18 -3.77
CA VAL A 142 -4.58 14.53 -4.20
C VAL A 142 -4.36 13.66 -5.44
N ALA A 143 -3.57 14.13 -6.42
CA ALA A 143 -3.26 13.35 -7.60
C ALA A 143 -2.46 12.07 -7.26
N GLU A 144 -1.50 12.17 -6.35
CA GLU A 144 -0.74 11.03 -5.86
C GLU A 144 -1.64 10.00 -5.15
N ASP A 145 -2.55 10.46 -4.29
CA ASP A 145 -3.50 9.58 -3.59
C ASP A 145 -4.39 8.81 -4.57
N ALA A 146 -4.87 9.46 -5.63
CA ALA A 146 -5.65 8.80 -6.68
C ALA A 146 -4.85 7.71 -7.40
N VAL A 147 -3.58 7.96 -7.71
CA VAL A 147 -2.67 6.97 -8.32
C VAL A 147 -2.41 5.79 -7.37
N VAL A 148 -2.17 6.07 -6.09
CA VAL A 148 -1.92 5.03 -5.07
C VAL A 148 -3.13 4.11 -4.90
N ILE A 149 -4.32 4.68 -4.74
CA ILE A 149 -5.57 3.93 -4.55
C ILE A 149 -5.92 3.12 -5.81
N SER A 150 -5.89 3.74 -6.99
CA SER A 150 -6.25 3.07 -8.25
C SER A 150 -5.23 1.99 -8.63
N GLY A 151 -3.94 2.26 -8.43
CA GLY A 151 -2.86 1.30 -8.65
C GLY A 151 -2.98 0.08 -7.73
N ALA A 152 -3.31 0.28 -6.45
CA ALA A 152 -3.45 -0.82 -5.50
C ALA A 152 -4.61 -1.73 -5.89
N ALA A 153 -5.77 -1.14 -6.20
CA ALA A 153 -6.92 -1.90 -6.68
C ALA A 153 -6.61 -2.66 -7.99
N ARG A 154 -5.82 -2.07 -8.90
CA ARG A 154 -5.44 -2.69 -10.17
C ARG A 154 -4.48 -3.86 -9.98
N ALA A 155 -3.51 -3.74 -9.08
CA ALA A 155 -2.53 -4.79 -8.75
C ALA A 155 -3.19 -6.00 -8.05
N LEU A 156 -4.29 -5.77 -7.33
CA LEU A 156 -5.08 -6.85 -6.76
C LEU A 156 -5.85 -7.64 -7.83
N ARG A 157 -6.38 -6.97 -8.86
CA ARG A 157 -7.21 -7.58 -9.92
C ARG A 157 -6.43 -8.07 -11.15
N SER A 158 -5.12 -7.86 -11.22
CA SER A 158 -4.26 -8.15 -12.39
C SER A 158 -3.81 -9.60 -12.50
#